data_AF-A0A7R9MJL8-F1
#
_entry.id   AF-A0A7R9MJL8-F1
#
_cell.length_a   1.000
_cell.length_b   1.000
_cell.length_c   1.000
_cell.angle_alpha   90.00
_cell.angle_beta   90.00
_cell.angle_gamma   90.00
#
_symmetry.space_group_name_H-M   'P 1'
#
loop_
_entity.id
_entity.type
_entity.pdbx_description
1 polymer ?
#
loop_
_entity_poly.entity_id
_entity_poly.type
_entity_poly.pdbx_seq_one_letter_code
_entity_poly.pdbx_strand_id
1 'polypeptide(L)'
;MGSIELHNGSVLATNDVVVVAVNYRLGWFGFIYGDREDVPGNVGFYDQLLALKWIRENSHSFGGDRDRITIFGASAGSWSVSAHIVSPLTRGLFRRAIMQSGSILGNKDRDPVNRTEALLQTKRLAKQLNCTEREDWLKCLRGVDAS
;
A
#
# COMPACT_ATOMS: atom_id res chain seq x y z
N MET A 1 7.47 8.70 -7.91
CA MET A 1 7.49 7.61 -8.89
C MET A 1 7.95 6.34 -8.19
N GLY A 2 7.13 5.30 -8.18
CA GLY A 2 7.54 3.93 -7.83
C GLY A 2 7.01 3.05 -8.95
N SER A 3 7.89 2.32 -9.63
CA SER A 3 7.54 1.41 -10.71
C SER A 3 8.32 0.13 -10.55
N ILE A 4 7.67 -0.99 -10.83
CA ILE A 4 8.27 -2.32 -10.86
C ILE A 4 9.46 -2.41 -11.83
N GLU A 5 9.46 -1.60 -12.90
CA GLU A 5 10.52 -1.59 -13.91
C GLU A 5 11.87 -1.15 -13.35
N LEU A 6 11.87 -0.40 -12.24
CA LEU A 6 13.09 0.03 -11.55
C LEU A 6 13.73 -1.10 -10.72
N HIS A 7 13.04 -2.24 -10.57
CA HIS A 7 13.43 -3.35 -9.70
C HIS A 7 13.45 -4.66 -10.48
N ASN A 8 14.41 -4.80 -11.41
CA ASN A 8 14.65 -6.06 -12.09
C ASN A 8 15.13 -7.13 -11.09
N GLY A 9 14.28 -8.11 -10.81
CA GLY A 9 14.54 -9.20 -9.88
C GLY A 9 15.44 -10.32 -10.41
N SER A 10 15.85 -10.28 -11.68
CA SER A 10 16.54 -11.42 -12.34
C SER A 10 17.86 -11.79 -11.65
N VAL A 11 18.63 -10.81 -11.18
CA VAL A 11 19.90 -11.05 -10.48
C VAL A 11 19.66 -11.70 -9.12
N LEU A 12 18.62 -11.28 -8.39
CA LEU A 12 18.31 -11.91 -7.11
C LEU A 12 17.80 -13.35 -7.31
N ALA A 13 17.03 -13.58 -8.37
CA ALA A 13 16.50 -14.89 -8.72
C ALA A 13 17.58 -15.96 -9.00
N THR A 14 18.82 -15.58 -9.32
CA THR A 14 19.94 -16.54 -9.48
C THR A 14 20.34 -17.22 -8.17
N ASN A 15 19.80 -16.79 -7.02
CA ASN A 15 20.01 -17.41 -5.72
C ASN A 15 18.92 -18.45 -5.38
N ASP A 16 18.34 -19.09 -6.40
CA ASP A 16 17.27 -20.10 -6.27
C ASP A 16 16.03 -19.59 -5.49
N VAL A 17 15.61 -18.37 -5.83
CA VAL A 17 14.41 -17.74 -5.26
C VAL A 17 13.49 -17.20 -6.35
N VAL A 18 12.18 -17.24 -6.09
CA VAL A 18 11.18 -16.55 -6.91
C VAL A 18 11.07 -15.12 -6.43
N VAL A 19 11.32 -14.16 -7.32
CA VAL A 19 11.19 -12.72 -7.02
C VAL A 19 9.89 -12.20 -7.60
N VAL A 20 9.02 -11.68 -6.74
CA VAL A 20 7.77 -11.04 -7.14
C VAL A 20 7.83 -9.58 -6.69
N ALA A 21 7.67 -8.67 -7.62
CA ALA A 21 7.47 -7.27 -7.31
C ALA A 21 6.00 -6.90 -7.61
N VAL A 22 5.45 -6.00 -6.79
CA VAL A 22 4.01 -5.68 -6.81
C VAL A 22 3.81 -4.18 -6.89
N ASN A 23 2.89 -3.75 -7.73
CA ASN A 23 2.41 -2.37 -7.75
C ASN A 23 1.19 -2.24 -6.82
N TYR A 24 1.00 -1.06 -6.27
CA TYR A 24 -0.15 -0.70 -5.44
C TYR A 24 -0.50 0.77 -5.65
N ARG A 25 -1.74 1.17 -5.37
CA ARG A 25 -2.16 2.57 -5.52
C ARG A 25 -1.37 3.49 -4.59
N LEU A 26 -0.97 4.65 -5.13
CA LEU A 26 -0.15 5.65 -4.44
C LEU A 26 -0.92 6.96 -4.21
N GLY A 27 -0.38 7.81 -3.33
CA GLY A 27 -0.88 9.15 -3.08
C GLY A 27 -2.38 9.17 -2.72
N TRP A 28 -3.11 10.14 -3.27
CA TRP A 28 -4.53 10.29 -3.00
C TRP A 28 -5.37 9.07 -3.43
N PHE A 29 -4.98 8.39 -4.50
CA PHE A 29 -5.69 7.18 -4.97
C PHE A 29 -5.52 5.98 -4.04
N GLY A 30 -4.43 5.95 -3.26
CA GLY A 30 -4.10 4.85 -2.35
C GLY A 30 -4.52 5.08 -0.90
N PHE A 31 -4.60 6.33 -0.46
CA PHE A 31 -4.54 6.64 0.98
C PHE A 31 -5.53 7.69 1.49
N ILE A 32 -6.44 8.25 0.66
CA ILE A 32 -7.48 9.16 1.18
C ILE A 32 -8.40 8.47 2.19
N TYR A 33 -8.72 9.15 3.28
CA TYR A 33 -9.72 8.73 4.26
C TYR A 33 -10.94 9.64 4.16
N GLY A 34 -12.14 9.07 4.00
CA GLY A 34 -13.37 9.84 3.80
C GLY A 34 -14.38 9.76 4.94
N ASP A 35 -14.04 9.10 6.04
CA ASP A 35 -14.97 8.81 7.16
C ASP A 35 -16.28 8.14 6.69
N ARG A 36 -16.16 7.31 5.65
CA ARG A 36 -17.25 6.59 4.99
C ARG A 36 -16.78 5.18 4.67
N GLU A 37 -17.71 4.23 4.64
CA GLU A 37 -17.42 2.83 4.29
C GLU A 37 -16.82 2.69 2.88
N ASP A 38 -17.27 3.52 1.94
CA ASP A 38 -16.79 3.51 0.55
C ASP A 38 -15.46 4.26 0.33
N VAL A 39 -14.90 4.85 1.39
CA VAL A 39 -13.57 5.51 1.41
C VAL A 39 -12.88 5.27 2.76
N PRO A 40 -12.52 4.01 3.07
CA PRO A 40 -12.06 3.61 4.40
C PRO A 40 -10.61 4.04 4.70
N GLY A 41 -9.88 4.60 3.73
CA GLY A 41 -8.43 4.78 3.81
C GLY A 41 -7.66 3.51 3.44
N ASN A 42 -6.33 3.64 3.35
CA ASN A 42 -5.40 2.51 3.24
C ASN A 42 -5.62 1.55 2.07
N VAL A 43 -6.30 1.95 1.00
CA VAL A 43 -6.57 1.07 -0.14
C VAL A 43 -5.29 0.61 -0.86
N GLY A 44 -4.20 1.38 -0.78
CA GLY A 44 -2.88 0.94 -1.22
C GLY A 44 -2.32 -0.24 -0.39
N PHE A 45 -2.59 -0.27 0.93
CA PHE A 45 -2.25 -1.45 1.74
C PHE A 45 -3.20 -2.63 1.46
N TYR A 46 -4.46 -2.38 1.11
CA TYR A 46 -5.36 -3.45 0.67
C TYR A 46 -4.96 -4.05 -0.68
N ASP A 47 -4.40 -3.26 -1.60
CA ASP A 47 -3.81 -3.78 -2.84
C ASP A 47 -2.65 -4.73 -2.52
N GLN A 48 -1.77 -4.35 -1.59
CA GLN A 48 -0.66 -5.21 -1.16
C GLN A 48 -1.15 -6.48 -0.44
N LEU A 49 -2.19 -6.39 0.39
CA LEU A 49 -2.84 -7.55 1.01
C LEU A 49 -3.39 -8.51 -0.06
N LEU A 50 -4.06 -8.00 -1.08
CA LEU A 50 -4.59 -8.80 -2.18
C LEU A 50 -3.45 -9.47 -2.96
N ALA A 51 -2.38 -8.74 -3.24
CA ALA A 51 -1.20 -9.29 -3.89
C ALA A 51 -0.55 -10.40 -3.05
N LEU A 52 -0.45 -10.26 -1.73
CA LEU A 52 0.07 -11.31 -0.85
C LEU A 52 -0.79 -12.57 -0.85
N LYS A 53 -2.13 -12.42 -0.85
CA LYS A 53 -3.05 -13.56 -1.00
C LYS A 53 -2.84 -14.26 -2.34
N TRP A 54 -2.80 -13.50 -3.42
CA TRP A 54 -2.56 -14.03 -4.76
C TRP A 54 -1.22 -14.76 -4.85
N ILE A 55 -0.14 -14.19 -4.31
CA ILE A 55 1.19 -14.83 -4.27
C ILE A 55 1.10 -16.15 -3.50
N ARG A 56 0.49 -16.17 -2.31
CA ARG A 56 0.35 -17.40 -1.51
C ARG A 56 -0.45 -18.50 -2.22
N GLU A 57 -1.48 -18.12 -2.95
CA GLU A 57 -2.32 -19.06 -3.70
C GLU A 57 -1.62 -19.60 -4.95
N ASN A 58 -0.82 -18.77 -5.63
CA ASN A 58 -0.30 -19.07 -6.96
C ASN A 58 1.22 -19.37 -7.01
N SER A 59 1.98 -19.12 -5.95
CA SER A 59 3.46 -19.23 -5.98
C SER A 59 3.95 -20.60 -6.42
N HIS A 60 3.22 -21.67 -6.08
CA HIS A 60 3.56 -23.04 -6.44
C HIS A 60 3.65 -23.25 -7.95
N SER A 61 2.83 -22.54 -8.74
CA SER A 61 2.83 -22.61 -10.21
C SER A 61 4.11 -22.02 -10.82
N PHE A 62 4.87 -21.24 -10.04
CA PHE A 62 6.12 -20.61 -10.45
C PHE A 62 7.35 -21.22 -9.75
N GLY A 63 7.19 -22.39 -9.10
CA GLY A 63 8.26 -23.04 -8.33
C GLY A 63 8.52 -22.42 -6.94
N GLY A 64 7.66 -21.51 -6.49
CA GLY A 64 7.73 -20.90 -5.17
C GLY A 64 7.00 -21.70 -4.09
N ASP A 65 7.37 -21.46 -2.83
CA ASP A 65 6.77 -22.13 -1.66
C ASP A 65 5.91 -21.14 -0.85
N ARG A 66 4.61 -21.45 -0.75
CA ARG A 66 3.60 -20.61 -0.09
C ARG A 66 3.86 -20.38 1.41
N ASP A 67 4.62 -21.26 2.05
CA ASP A 67 4.95 -21.19 3.48
C ASP A 67 6.33 -20.56 3.74
N ARG A 68 7.09 -20.27 2.66
CA ARG A 68 8.40 -19.58 2.73
C ARG A 68 8.42 -18.20 2.08
N ILE A 69 7.28 -17.49 2.12
CA ILE A 69 7.18 -16.11 1.61
C ILE A 69 7.95 -15.14 2.51
N THR A 70 8.80 -14.30 1.90
CA THR A 70 9.49 -13.17 2.55
C THR A 70 9.05 -11.87 1.90
N ILE A 71 8.54 -10.92 2.69
CA ILE A 71 8.25 -9.57 2.20
C ILE A 71 9.45 -8.67 2.43
N PHE A 72 9.77 -7.80 1.48
CA PHE A 72 10.85 -6.83 1.63
C PHE A 72 10.53 -5.54 0.89
N GLY A 73 11.07 -4.42 1.39
CA GLY A 73 10.85 -3.12 0.77
C GLY A 73 11.76 -2.04 1.36
N ALA A 74 11.98 -1.01 0.55
CA ALA A 74 12.80 0.16 0.90
C ALA A 74 11.95 1.42 1.05
N SER A 75 12.33 2.32 1.97
CA SER A 75 11.64 3.59 2.23
C SER A 75 10.14 3.39 2.49
N ALA A 76 9.24 3.93 1.67
CA ALA A 76 7.79 3.69 1.77
C ALA A 76 7.40 2.20 1.66
N GLY A 77 8.19 1.40 0.92
CA GLY A 77 8.05 -0.07 0.92
C GLY A 77 8.41 -0.68 2.27
N SER A 78 9.39 -0.13 2.99
CA SER A 78 9.72 -0.55 4.36
C SER A 78 8.62 -0.17 5.36
N TRP A 79 7.95 0.97 5.16
CA TRP A 79 6.74 1.33 5.93
C TRP A 79 5.61 0.33 5.68
N SER A 80 5.43 -0.07 4.41
CA SER A 80 4.46 -1.09 4.02
C SER A 80 4.75 -2.44 4.68
N VAL A 81 6.01 -2.89 4.65
CA VAL A 81 6.44 -4.12 5.35
C VAL A 81 6.13 -4.03 6.85
N SER A 82 6.45 -2.88 7.47
CA SER A 82 6.18 -2.64 8.89
C SER A 82 4.68 -2.66 9.21
N ALA A 83 3.83 -2.10 8.36
CA ALA A 83 2.38 -2.15 8.51
C ALA A 83 1.84 -3.60 8.42
N HIS A 84 2.36 -4.40 7.48
CA HIS A 84 1.95 -5.81 7.32
C HIS A 84 2.42 -6.73 8.44
N ILE A 85 3.53 -6.40 9.12
CA ILE A 85 3.99 -7.13 10.32
C ILE A 85 2.95 -7.01 11.45
N VAL A 86 2.38 -5.83 11.65
CA VAL A 86 1.45 -5.57 12.77
C VAL A 86 -0.02 -5.80 12.41
N SER A 87 -0.36 -5.85 11.13
CA SER A 87 -1.74 -6.00 10.66
C SER A 87 -2.28 -7.42 10.91
N PRO A 88 -3.47 -7.57 11.55
CA PRO A 88 -4.11 -8.87 11.69
C PRO A 88 -4.56 -9.45 10.35
N LEU A 89 -4.79 -8.62 9.33
CA LEU A 89 -5.29 -9.06 8.02
C LEU A 89 -4.25 -9.81 7.19
N THR A 90 -2.97 -9.56 7.44
CA THR A 90 -1.84 -10.23 6.79
C THR A 90 -1.20 -11.30 7.64
N ARG A 91 -1.74 -11.57 8.83
CA ARG A 91 -1.23 -12.58 9.74
C ARG A 91 -1.21 -13.95 9.04
N GLY A 92 -0.03 -14.57 9.07
CA GLY A 92 0.19 -15.89 8.47
C GLY A 92 0.42 -15.88 6.96
N LEU A 93 0.28 -14.75 6.25
CA LEU A 93 0.50 -14.70 4.79
C LEU A 93 1.97 -14.72 4.37
N PHE A 94 2.89 -14.32 5.25
CA PHE A 94 4.33 -14.35 5.04
C PHE A 94 5.06 -14.84 6.30
N ARG A 95 6.30 -15.30 6.14
CA ARG A 95 7.11 -15.89 7.20
C ARG A 95 8.24 -14.99 7.68
N ARG A 96 8.80 -14.16 6.80
CA ARG A 96 9.94 -13.28 7.08
C ARG A 96 9.71 -11.91 6.49
N ALA A 97 10.39 -10.91 7.05
CA ALA A 97 10.28 -9.53 6.62
C ALA A 97 11.66 -8.85 6.61
N ILE A 98 11.95 -8.04 5.60
CA ILE A 98 13.16 -7.21 5.51
C ILE A 98 12.74 -5.75 5.32
N MET A 99 13.20 -4.90 6.22
CA MET A 99 12.85 -3.48 6.28
C MET A 99 14.09 -2.63 5.96
N GLN A 100 14.10 -1.96 4.81
CA GLN A 100 15.24 -1.13 4.39
C GLN A 100 14.88 0.35 4.54
N SER A 101 15.43 1.01 5.57
CA SER A 101 15.34 2.46 5.75
C SER A 101 13.91 3.02 5.87
N GLY A 102 13.06 2.41 6.72
CA GLY A 102 11.77 2.98 7.10
C GLY A 102 10.98 2.13 8.10
N SER A 103 10.15 2.76 8.94
CA SER A 103 9.21 2.10 9.86
C SER A 103 7.96 2.97 10.04
N ILE A 104 6.80 2.36 10.32
CA ILE A 104 5.57 3.10 10.67
C ILE A 104 5.71 3.93 11.97
N LEU A 105 6.76 3.69 12.76
CA LEU A 105 7.06 4.46 13.97
C LEU A 105 7.91 5.71 13.70
N GLY A 106 8.51 5.82 12.51
CA GLY A 106 9.62 6.74 12.25
C GLY A 106 9.24 8.15 11.80
N ASN A 107 7.97 8.45 11.49
CA ASN A 107 7.63 9.69 10.78
C ASN A 107 6.28 10.32 11.19
N LYS A 108 6.16 10.66 12.49
CA LYS A 108 4.94 11.28 13.04
C LYS A 108 4.59 12.65 12.45
N ASP A 109 5.56 13.31 11.81
CA ASP A 109 5.39 14.66 11.25
C ASP A 109 4.82 14.68 9.83
N ARG A 110 4.77 13.52 9.14
CA ARG A 110 4.36 13.44 7.72
C ARG A 110 3.05 12.71 7.49
N ASP A 111 2.69 11.78 8.38
CA ASP A 111 1.48 10.99 8.27
C ASP A 111 0.42 11.49 9.26
N PRO A 112 -0.87 11.48 8.90
CA PRO A 112 -1.92 11.89 9.81
C PRO A 112 -1.91 11.00 11.06
N VAL A 113 -1.77 11.63 12.22
CA VAL A 113 -1.61 10.92 13.49
C VAL A 113 -2.93 10.24 13.92
N ASN A 114 -4.05 10.70 13.35
CA ASN A 114 -5.38 10.15 13.61
C ASN A 114 -6.35 10.34 12.42
N ARG A 115 -7.53 9.73 12.51
CA ARG A 115 -8.58 9.78 11.49
C ARG A 115 -9.11 11.19 11.21
N THR A 116 -9.17 12.04 12.23
CA THR A 116 -9.62 13.43 12.09
C THR A 116 -8.67 14.21 11.18
N GLU A 117 -7.37 14.07 11.39
CA GLU A 117 -6.35 14.71 10.55
C GLU A 117 -6.38 14.17 9.11
N ALA A 118 -6.52 12.85 8.95
CA ALA A 118 -6.66 12.23 7.63
C ALA A 118 -7.88 12.77 6.87
N LEU A 119 -9.03 12.91 7.54
CA LEU A 119 -10.23 13.49 6.94
C LEU A 119 -10.03 14.97 6.56
N LEU A 120 -9.31 15.74 7.38
CA LEU A 120 -8.99 17.14 7.06
C LEU A 120 -8.10 17.25 5.83
N GLN A 121 -7.13 16.35 5.65
CA GLN A 121 -6.31 16.30 4.43
C GLN A 121 -7.17 16.00 3.19
N THR A 122 -8.09 15.03 3.25
CA THR A 122 -9.05 14.75 2.16
C THR A 122 -9.91 15.98 1.86
N LYS A 123 -10.41 16.70 2.88
CA LYS A 123 -11.19 17.94 2.68
C LYS A 123 -10.38 19.08 2.07
N ARG A 124 -9.09 19.18 2.37
CA ARG A 124 -8.18 20.16 1.74
C ARG A 124 -8.00 19.86 0.26
N LEU A 125 -7.77 18.59 -0.10
CA LEU A 125 -7.74 18.15 -1.49
C LEU A 125 -9.06 18.48 -2.21
N ALA A 126 -10.19 18.12 -1.59
CA ALA A 126 -11.52 18.42 -2.14
C ALA A 126 -11.70 19.92 -2.40
N LYS A 127 -11.26 20.78 -1.48
CA LYS A 127 -11.27 22.24 -1.68
C LYS A 127 -10.37 22.69 -2.84
N GLN A 128 -9.17 22.13 -2.97
CA GLN A 128 -8.24 22.47 -4.06
C GLN A 128 -8.79 22.10 -5.44
N LEU A 129 -9.58 21.03 -5.51
CA LEU A 129 -10.22 20.54 -6.73
C LEU A 129 -11.65 21.07 -6.92
N ASN A 130 -12.04 22.10 -6.17
CA ASN A 130 -13.39 22.70 -6.21
C ASN A 130 -14.55 21.72 -5.94
N CYS A 131 -14.29 20.63 -5.22
CA CYS A 131 -15.25 19.62 -4.77
C CYS A 131 -15.75 19.92 -3.34
N THR A 132 -16.34 21.09 -3.10
CA THR A 132 -16.63 21.60 -1.74
C THR A 132 -18.01 21.24 -1.17
N GLU A 133 -18.92 20.65 -1.94
CA GLU A 133 -20.27 20.30 -1.48
C GLU A 133 -20.27 19.06 -0.56
N ARG A 134 -20.88 19.17 0.64
CA ARG A 134 -20.76 18.18 1.73
C ARG A 134 -21.24 16.76 1.38
N GLU A 135 -22.20 16.62 0.48
CA GLU A 135 -22.74 15.31 0.10
C GLU A 135 -22.11 14.76 -1.19
N ASP A 136 -21.63 15.64 -2.07
CA ASP A 136 -21.14 15.28 -3.41
C ASP A 136 -19.62 15.42 -3.61
N TRP A 137 -18.86 15.84 -2.58
CA TRP A 137 -17.40 15.99 -2.69
C TRP A 137 -16.71 14.73 -3.21
N LEU A 138 -17.17 13.54 -2.79
CA LEU A 138 -16.58 12.27 -3.20
C LEU A 138 -16.93 11.90 -4.64
N LYS A 139 -18.17 12.16 -5.06
CA LYS A 139 -18.61 11.95 -6.44
C LYS A 139 -17.85 12.88 -7.38
N CYS A 140 -17.69 14.14 -6.97
CA CYS A 140 -16.84 15.11 -7.65
C CYS A 140 -15.41 14.61 -7.76
N LEU A 141 -14.74 14.25 -6.64
CA LEU A 141 -13.36 13.74 -6.65
C LEU A 141 -13.18 12.51 -7.55
N ARG A 142 -14.15 11.60 -7.59
CA ARG A 142 -14.12 10.42 -8.47
C ARG A 142 -14.26 10.77 -9.96
N GLY A 143 -14.82 11.93 -10.28
CA GLY A 143 -14.96 12.46 -11.63
C GLY A 143 -13.87 13.44 -12.05
N VAL A 144 -12.96 13.82 -11.14
CA VAL A 144 -11.79 14.64 -11.48
C VAL A 144 -10.82 13.81 -12.33
N ASP A 145 -10.33 14.41 -13.40
CA ASP A 145 -9.34 13.77 -14.26
C ASP A 145 -8.02 13.51 -13.51
N ALA A 146 -7.36 12.41 -13.86
CA ALA A 146 -6.15 11.96 -13.17
C ALA A 146 -4.83 12.50 -13.76
N SER A 147 -4.89 13.33 -14.81
CA SER A 147 -3.73 13.89 -15.50
C SER A 147 -3.07 15.09 -14.80
#